data_AF-A0A2C9LA19-F1
#
_entry.id   AF-A0A2C9LA19-F1
#
_cell.length_a   1.000
_cell.length_b   1.000
_cell.length_c   1.000
_cell.angle_alpha   90.00
_cell.angle_beta   90.00
_cell.angle_gamma   90.00
#
_symmetry.space_group_name_H-M   'P 1'
#
loop_
_entity.id
_entity.type
_entity.pdbx_description
1 polymer ?
#
loop_
_entity_poly.entity_id
_entity_poly.type
_entity_poly.pdbx_seq_one_letter_code
_entity_poly.pdbx_strand_id
1 'polypeptide(L)'
;MFKRKVDVDKHVASVLSRKRSDKDRNTLGLQIARLYTDIHEYSTAKMYLSGYLNVQETVAPAHQLMGEINEALGFKEAAVNSFRRALEIEGAEKSQEYLLKKICDLYSELGMDEDKLK
;
A
#
# COMPACT_ATOMS: atom_id res chain seq x y z
N MET A 1 2.20 -1.82 19.23
CA MET A 1 2.63 -1.18 17.97
C MET A 1 4.09 -0.79 18.13
N PHE A 2 4.95 -1.15 17.16
CA PHE A 2 6.36 -0.76 17.19
C PHE A 2 6.48 0.76 17.05
N LYS A 3 7.50 1.37 17.65
CA LYS A 3 7.70 2.83 17.62
C LYS A 3 8.87 3.28 16.76
N ARG A 4 9.78 2.36 16.43
CA ARG A 4 11.02 2.67 15.70
C ARG A 4 11.24 1.65 14.60
N LYS A 5 11.79 2.12 13.49
CA LYS A 5 12.19 1.28 12.35
C LYS A 5 13.05 0.09 12.76
N VAL A 6 14.03 0.29 13.66
CA VAL A 6 14.90 -0.79 14.13
C VAL A 6 14.15 -1.94 14.81
N ASP A 7 13.04 -1.65 15.49
CA ASP A 7 12.25 -2.68 16.18
C ASP A 7 11.41 -3.47 15.16
N VAL A 8 10.86 -2.78 14.16
CA VAL A 8 10.18 -3.40 13.02
C VAL A 8 11.16 -4.26 12.22
N ASP A 9 12.34 -3.73 11.88
CA ASP A 9 13.37 -4.44 11.12
C ASP A 9 13.79 -5.75 11.82
N LYS A 10 14.02 -5.70 13.15
CA LYS A 10 14.34 -6.90 13.94
C LYS A 10 13.20 -7.92 13.93
N HIS A 11 11.96 -7.46 14.11
CA HIS A 11 10.80 -8.33 14.10
C HIS A 11 10.61 -8.99 12.72
N VAL A 12 10.66 -8.20 11.66
CA VAL A 12 10.53 -8.66 10.27
C VAL A 12 11.62 -9.65 9.92
N ALA A 13 12.89 -9.36 10.27
CA ALA A 13 14.00 -10.30 10.07
C ALA A 13 13.77 -11.63 10.80
N SER A 14 13.31 -11.59 12.06
CA SER A 14 13.00 -12.80 12.83
C SER A 14 11.89 -13.62 12.17
N VAL A 15 10.82 -12.97 11.71
CA VAL A 15 9.68 -13.62 11.04
C VAL A 15 10.10 -14.24 9.71
N LEU A 16 10.85 -13.51 8.89
CA LEU A 16 11.27 -13.95 7.55
C LEU A 16 12.35 -15.04 7.59
N SER A 17 13.19 -15.07 8.63
CA SER A 17 14.23 -16.11 8.81
C SER A 17 13.65 -17.54 8.88
N ARG A 18 12.39 -17.66 9.29
CA ARG A 18 11.68 -18.95 9.41
C ARG A 18 11.06 -19.43 8.10
N LYS A 19 11.08 -18.61 7.04
CA LYS A 19 10.50 -18.92 5.73
C LYS A 19 11.55 -19.50 4.79
N ARG A 20 11.18 -20.57 4.10
CA ARG A 20 12.08 -21.40 3.28
C ARG A 20 12.18 -20.92 1.83
N SER A 21 11.16 -20.23 1.31
CA SER A 21 11.13 -19.71 -0.06
C SER A 21 10.76 -18.24 -0.11
N ASP A 22 11.12 -17.56 -1.20
CA ASP A 22 10.73 -16.16 -1.43
C ASP A 22 9.22 -16.02 -1.61
N LYS A 23 8.56 -17.02 -2.18
CA LYS A 23 7.09 -17.07 -2.25
C LYS A 23 6.48 -17.05 -0.84
N ASP A 24 7.00 -17.86 0.08
CA ASP A 24 6.52 -17.89 1.47
C ASP A 24 6.79 -16.57 2.21
N ARG A 25 7.92 -15.91 1.91
CA ARG A 25 8.23 -14.57 2.45
C ARG A 25 7.24 -13.53 1.94
N ASN A 26 6.98 -13.55 0.63
CA ASN A 26 6.08 -12.61 -0.02
C ASN A 26 4.64 -12.75 0.47
N THR A 27 4.16 -13.94 0.84
CA THR A 27 2.82 -14.09 1.45
C THR A 27 2.62 -13.33 2.76
N LEU A 28 3.70 -12.95 3.45
CA LEU A 28 3.65 -12.11 4.65
C LEU A 28 3.73 -10.61 4.34
N GLY A 29 3.99 -10.24 3.08
CA GLY A 29 4.29 -8.86 2.69
C GLY A 29 3.19 -7.87 3.05
N LEU A 30 1.91 -8.25 3.00
CA LEU A 30 0.81 -7.39 3.45
C LEU A 30 0.89 -7.04 4.94
N GLN A 31 1.15 -8.03 5.80
CA GLN A 31 1.26 -7.80 7.24
C GLN A 31 2.51 -6.97 7.56
N ILE A 32 3.63 -7.27 6.90
CA ILE A 32 4.89 -6.54 7.07
C ILE A 32 4.75 -5.08 6.59
N ALA A 33 4.09 -4.86 5.45
CA ALA A 33 3.84 -3.53 4.93
C ALA A 33 3.05 -2.67 5.92
N ARG A 34 2.02 -3.22 6.58
CA ARG A 34 1.27 -2.51 7.63
C ARG A 34 2.18 -2.05 8.77
N LEU A 35 3.11 -2.90 9.23
CA LEU A 35 4.05 -2.53 10.30
C LEU A 35 4.96 -1.36 9.92
N TYR A 36 5.35 -1.25 8.65
CA TYR A 36 6.16 -0.13 8.16
C TYR A 36 5.31 1.13 7.91
N THR A 37 4.09 0.98 7.40
CA THR A 37 3.12 2.09 7.26
C THR A 37 2.81 2.73 8.61
N ASP A 38 2.64 1.91 9.67
CA ASP A 38 2.40 2.33 11.05
C ASP A 38 3.47 3.27 11.62
N ILE A 39 4.69 3.22 11.08
CA ILE A 39 5.81 4.08 11.48
C ILE A 39 6.24 5.04 10.36
N HIS A 40 5.38 5.25 9.35
CA HIS A 40 5.60 6.14 8.22
C HIS A 40 6.80 5.79 7.31
N GLU A 41 7.25 4.54 7.33
CA GLU A 41 8.33 4.02 6.47
C GLU A 41 7.75 3.52 5.12
N TYR A 42 7.15 4.43 4.38
CA TYR A 42 6.34 4.11 3.20
C TYR A 42 7.12 3.45 2.06
N SER A 43 8.37 3.82 1.83
CA SER A 43 9.20 3.20 0.78
C SER A 43 9.47 1.72 1.07
N THR A 44 9.75 1.37 2.34
CA THR A 44 9.93 -0.02 2.76
C THR A 44 8.60 -0.77 2.73
N ALA A 45 7.51 -0.15 3.18
CA ALA A 45 6.17 -0.73 3.10
C ALA A 45 5.80 -1.10 1.65
N LYS A 46 6.05 -0.19 0.69
CA LYS A 46 5.81 -0.40 -0.74
C LYS A 46 6.54 -1.63 -1.27
N MET A 47 7.82 -1.77 -0.94
CA MET A 47 8.64 -2.92 -1.38
C MET A 47 8.03 -4.26 -0.93
N TYR A 48 7.65 -4.39 0.34
CA TYR A 48 7.04 -5.61 0.86
C TYR A 48 5.66 -5.88 0.25
N LEU A 49 4.86 -4.84 0.06
CA LEU A 49 3.51 -4.96 -0.49
C LEU A 49 3.54 -5.34 -1.98
N SER A 50 4.49 -4.81 -2.76
CA SER A 50 4.72 -5.23 -4.15
C SER A 50 5.08 -6.70 -4.23
N GLY A 51 5.95 -7.19 -3.35
CA GLY A 51 6.29 -8.62 -3.26
C GLY A 51 5.05 -9.48 -2.98
N TYR A 52 4.17 -9.04 -2.08
CA TYR A 52 2.90 -9.71 -1.79
C TYR A 52 1.96 -9.74 -2.99
N LEU A 53 1.75 -8.60 -3.66
CA LEU A 53 0.84 -8.51 -4.81
C LEU A 53 1.32 -9.34 -6.01
N ASN A 54 2.62 -9.58 -6.15
CA ASN A 54 3.16 -10.53 -7.15
C ASN A 54 2.75 -11.99 -6.90
N VAL A 55 2.35 -12.33 -5.66
CA VAL A 55 1.89 -13.68 -5.29
C VAL A 55 0.37 -13.75 -5.16
N GLN A 56 -0.25 -12.67 -4.67
CA GLN A 56 -1.69 -12.55 -4.45
C GLN A 56 -2.20 -11.23 -5.01
N GLU A 57 -2.53 -11.22 -6.30
CA GLU A 57 -2.90 -9.99 -7.00
C GLU A 57 -4.32 -9.50 -6.65
N THR A 58 -5.25 -10.39 -6.30
CA THR A 58 -6.68 -10.06 -6.18
C THR A 58 -7.12 -9.78 -4.75
N VAL A 59 -6.27 -9.14 -3.95
CA VAL A 59 -6.55 -8.85 -2.53
C VAL A 59 -6.83 -7.35 -2.38
N ALA A 60 -8.11 -7.00 -2.28
CA ALA A 60 -8.55 -5.62 -2.17
C ALA A 60 -7.86 -4.81 -1.04
N PRO A 61 -7.75 -5.32 0.20
CA PRO A 61 -7.04 -4.60 1.26
C PRO A 61 -5.56 -4.32 0.97
N ALA A 62 -4.93 -5.10 0.07
CA ALA A 62 -3.56 -4.87 -0.35
C ALA A 62 -3.47 -3.74 -1.39
N HIS A 63 -4.43 -3.66 -2.32
CA HIS A 63 -4.52 -2.54 -3.27
C HIS A 63 -4.90 -1.24 -2.58
N GLN A 64 -5.80 -1.28 -1.59
CA GLN A 64 -6.10 -0.11 -0.76
C GLN A 64 -4.85 0.40 -0.04
N LEU A 65 -4.11 -0.47 0.64
CA LEU A 65 -2.89 -0.10 1.34
C LEU A 65 -1.82 0.43 0.36
N MET A 66 -1.73 -0.12 -0.84
CA MET A 66 -0.83 0.39 -1.89
C MET A 66 -1.21 1.80 -2.33
N GLY A 67 -2.51 2.09 -2.41
CA GLY A 67 -3.04 3.44 -2.66
C GLY A 67 -2.59 4.42 -1.58
N GLU A 68 -2.81 4.08 -0.30
CA GLU A 68 -2.43 4.90 0.85
C GLU A 68 -0.91 5.15 0.91
N ILE A 69 -0.10 4.12 0.61
CA ILE A 69 1.36 4.24 0.54
C ILE A 69 1.80 5.15 -0.60
N ASN A 70 1.21 5.01 -1.80
CA ASN A 70 1.56 5.86 -2.94
C ASN A 70 1.12 7.32 -2.71
N GLU A 71 -0.05 7.54 -2.10
CA GLU A 71 -0.53 8.87 -1.70
C GLU A 71 0.47 9.52 -0.73
N ALA A 72 0.89 8.82 0.31
CA ALA A 72 1.86 9.32 1.28
C ALA A 72 3.25 9.60 0.67
N LEU A 73 3.63 8.89 -0.40
CA LEU A 73 4.85 9.13 -1.16
C LEU A 73 4.72 10.22 -2.23
N GLY A 74 3.53 10.81 -2.40
CA GLY A 74 3.25 11.82 -3.42
C GLY A 74 3.06 11.26 -4.84
N PHE A 75 2.99 9.94 -5.00
CA PHE A 75 2.73 9.28 -6.30
C PHE A 75 1.22 9.22 -6.58
N LYS A 76 0.61 10.38 -6.77
CA LYS A 76 -0.84 10.57 -6.88
C LYS A 76 -1.50 9.67 -7.95
N GLU A 77 -0.94 9.58 -9.14
CA GLU A 77 -1.50 8.73 -10.22
C GLU A 77 -1.44 7.23 -9.87
N ALA A 78 -0.34 6.79 -9.26
CA ALA A 78 -0.20 5.42 -8.79
C ALA A 78 -1.17 5.10 -7.64
N ALA A 79 -1.45 6.07 -6.78
CA ALA A 79 -2.45 5.96 -5.72
C ALA A 79 -3.86 5.77 -6.29
N VAL A 80 -4.25 6.61 -7.26
CA VAL A 80 -5.55 6.49 -7.97
C VAL A 80 -5.70 5.10 -8.60
N ASN A 81 -4.69 4.62 -9.32
CA ASN A 81 -4.74 3.31 -9.95
C ASN A 81 -4.91 2.17 -8.94
N SER A 82 -4.23 2.27 -7.79
CA SER A 82 -4.33 1.27 -6.72
C SER A 82 -5.72 1.28 -6.06
N PHE A 83 -6.27 2.45 -5.77
CA PHE A 83 -7.63 2.56 -5.19
C PHE A 83 -8.73 2.09 -6.16
N ARG A 84 -8.58 2.36 -7.46
CA ARG A 84 -9.48 1.81 -8.48
C ARG A 84 -9.45 0.29 -8.51
N ARG A 85 -8.24 -0.29 -8.46
CA ARG A 85 -8.09 -1.74 -8.44
C ARG A 85 -8.72 -2.37 -7.20
N ALA A 86 -8.59 -1.73 -6.04
CA ALA A 86 -9.29 -2.16 -4.82
C ALA A 86 -10.81 -2.13 -5.03
N LEU A 87 -11.34 -1.04 -5.58
CA LEU A 87 -12.77 -0.86 -5.83
C LEU A 87 -13.34 -1.91 -6.80
N GLU A 88 -12.60 -2.25 -7.86
CA GLU A 88 -12.97 -3.31 -8.80
C GLU A 88 -13.07 -4.69 -8.13
N ILE A 89 -12.21 -4.95 -7.14
CA ILE A 89 -12.16 -6.24 -6.44
C ILE A 89 -13.25 -6.34 -5.36
N GLU A 90 -13.50 -5.28 -4.60
CA GLU A 90 -14.47 -5.28 -3.49
C GLU A 90 -15.92 -5.30 -3.98
N GLY A 91 -16.21 -4.81 -5.19
CA GLY A 91 -17.58 -4.71 -5.68
C GLY A 91 -18.43 -3.76 -4.82
N ALA A 92 -19.49 -4.29 -4.18
CA ALA A 92 -20.50 -3.50 -3.46
C ALA A 92 -20.29 -3.48 -1.91
N GLU A 93 -19.05 -3.42 -1.45
CA GLU A 93 -18.72 -3.35 -0.02
C GLU A 93 -18.74 -1.92 0.54
N LYS A 94 -18.80 -1.79 1.86
CA LYS A 94 -18.86 -0.49 2.58
C LYS A 94 -17.65 0.41 2.35
N SER A 95 -16.49 -0.16 2.04
CA SER A 95 -15.25 0.55 1.74
C SER A 95 -15.29 1.31 0.41
N GLN A 96 -16.29 1.05 -0.45
CA GLN A 96 -16.47 1.77 -1.72
C GLN A 96 -16.60 3.29 -1.53
N GLU A 97 -17.31 3.76 -0.50
CA GLU A 97 -17.45 5.19 -0.23
C GLU A 97 -16.08 5.84 0.08
N TYR A 98 -15.28 5.17 0.91
CA TYR A 98 -13.92 5.62 1.24
C TYR A 98 -13.02 5.65 0.00
N LEU A 99 -13.03 4.58 -0.79
CA LEU A 99 -12.20 4.48 -2.00
C LEU A 99 -12.60 5.54 -3.05
N LEU A 100 -13.90 5.74 -3.28
CA LEU A 100 -14.40 6.77 -4.20
C LEU A 100 -13.99 8.16 -3.73
N LYS A 101 -14.14 8.45 -2.43
CA LYS A 101 -13.72 9.73 -1.85
C LYS A 101 -12.21 9.95 -2.08
N LYS A 102 -11.37 8.95 -1.79
CA LYS A 102 -9.93 9.04 -2.03
C LYS A 102 -9.57 9.30 -3.49
N ILE A 103 -10.24 8.63 -4.41
CA ILE A 103 -10.05 8.85 -5.86
C ILE A 103 -10.43 10.29 -6.25
N CYS A 104 -11.58 10.79 -5.78
CA CYS A 104 -12.04 12.15 -6.07
C CYS A 104 -11.11 13.23 -5.48
N ASP A 105 -10.64 13.04 -4.25
CA ASP A 105 -9.70 13.95 -3.59
C ASP A 105 -8.40 14.04 -4.41
N LEU A 106 -7.82 12.90 -4.79
CA LEU A 106 -6.60 12.84 -5.61
C LEU A 106 -6.77 13.47 -7.00
N TYR A 107 -7.92 13.27 -7.65
CA TYR A 107 -8.20 13.89 -8.94
C TYR A 107 -8.31 15.41 -8.85
N SER A 108 -8.92 15.91 -7.79
CA SER A 108 -9.01 17.35 -7.53
C SER A 108 -7.62 17.96 -7.33
N GLU A 109 -6.75 17.26 -6.60
CA GLU A 109 -5.36 17.70 -6.41
C GLU A 109 -4.52 17.66 -7.70
N LEU A 110 -4.74 16.67 -8.57
CA LEU A 110 -4.06 16.58 -9.86
C LEU A 110 -4.51 17.68 -10.82
N GLY A 111 -5.80 18.04 -10.83
CA GLY A 111 -6.33 19.14 -11.63
C GLY A 111 -5.89 20.53 -11.16
N MET A 112 -5.51 20.69 -9.88
CA MET A 112 -4.92 21.93 -9.36
C MET A 112 -3.43 22.09 -9.70
N ASP A 113 -2.75 21.05 -10.18
CA ASP A 113 -1.34 21.11 -10.61
C ASP A 113 -1.18 21.64 -12.07
N GLU A 114 -2.23 22.19 -12.70
CA GLU A 114 -2.17 22.83 -14.04
C GLU A 114 -1.28 24.10 -14.09
N ASP A 115 -0.97 24.72 -12.94
CA ASP A 115 -0.05 25.86 -12.87
C ASP A 115 1.45 25.50 -13.04
N LYS A 116 1.78 24.21 -13.25
CA LYS A 116 3.15 23.75 -13.58
C LYS A 116 3.43 23.55 -15.07
N LEU A 117 2.51 23.97 -15.94
CA LEU A 117 2.63 23.89 -17.41
C LEU A 117 2.95 25.23 -18.10
N LYS A 118 3.46 26.23 -17.35
CA LYS A 118 3.99 27.47 -17.93
C LYS A 118 5.52 27.44 -18.05
#